data_AF-A0A3Q9WQM0-F1
#
_entry.id   AF-A0A3Q9WQM0-F1
#
_cell.length_a   1.000
_cell.length_b   1.000
_cell.length_c   1.000
_cell.angle_alpha   90.00
_cell.angle_beta   90.00
_cell.angle_gamma   90.00
#
_symmetry.space_group_name_H-M   'P 1'
#
loop_
_entity.id
_entity.type
_entity.pdbx_description
1 polymer ?
#
loop_
_entity_poly.entity_id
_entity_poly.type
_entity_poly.pdbx_seq_one_letter_code
_entity_poly.pdbx_strand_id
1 'polypeptide(L)'
;MELWPGDAYPLGATYDGTGTNFALYSEVADLVVLCLFDDDGTETCIELKEVDGYVWHGYLPHVTPGQKYGYRVHGPNNPAEGHRCNPNKLLLDPYAKAIAGDLDWDQALFGYNFGDEHSVNNEDSAAHMMLGVVVNPFFNWDGDRMPRTPYHQSVIYEAHVKGLTQLHPDVPEEQRGTYAGIAHPSVIAHLQKLGVTAIELMPVHQFVNDSTLQEKGLSNYWGYNTIGFFAPHNKYTSTGDQGEQVQEFKAMVRELHLAGIEVILDVVYNHTAEGNHMGPTISMRGIDNASYYRLVEDDKQYYMDTTGTGNSLNVGNPHSLQLLMDSLRYWVTEMHVDGFRFDLASALAREFYEVDRLSAFFELVQQDPVVSQVKLIAEPWDVGPGGYQVGNFPPQWTEWNGKYRDTVRDFWRGEPSSIGEFASRLTGSADLYEHSMRRPVASINFVTAHDGFTLRDLVSYNEKHNEANGEDNNDGESHNRSWNGGVEGTDGRSRGARHPRAAAAQLHRDPPALAGRPDAAPRRRTGPDAGGQQQHLLPGLRTQLGALGQDGPAAARIHRGRQPPAVRAPHVPPSAVLRRAPRAPRRGRGAAGHRVARHVR
;
A
#
# COMPACT_ATOMS: atom_id res chain seq x y z
N MET A 1 19.83 -35.21 2.59
CA MET A 1 20.59 -33.98 2.27
C MET A 1 21.72 -33.83 3.27
N GLU A 2 22.76 -33.04 3.01
CA GLU A 2 23.72 -32.63 4.04
C GLU A 2 23.20 -31.34 4.69
N LEU A 3 23.19 -31.29 6.02
CA LEU A 3 22.73 -30.14 6.80
C LEU A 3 23.91 -29.56 7.56
N TRP A 4 24.16 -28.26 7.38
CA TRP A 4 25.13 -27.48 8.13
C TRP A 4 24.42 -26.57 9.14
N PRO A 5 25.11 -26.04 10.17
CA PRO A 5 24.49 -25.20 11.20
C PRO A 5 23.72 -23.99 10.66
N GLY A 6 24.27 -23.31 9.64
CA GLY A 6 23.72 -22.03 9.18
C GLY A 6 23.80 -20.93 10.24
N ASP A 7 23.00 -19.88 10.04
CA ASP A 7 22.96 -18.69 10.87
C ASP A 7 21.51 -18.35 11.27
N ALA A 8 21.29 -17.88 12.50
CA ALA A 8 20.00 -17.41 12.99
C ALA A 8 19.48 -16.10 12.35
N TYR A 9 20.27 -15.46 11.48
CA TYR A 9 19.90 -14.22 10.80
C TYR A 9 20.55 -14.13 9.41
N PRO A 10 19.84 -13.66 8.36
CA PRO A 10 18.45 -13.18 8.35
C PRO A 10 17.41 -14.30 8.48
N LEU A 11 16.23 -13.93 8.96
CA LEU A 11 15.05 -14.81 9.05
C LEU A 11 14.44 -15.12 7.66
N GLY A 12 13.87 -16.32 7.55
CA GLY A 12 13.36 -16.93 6.34
C GLY A 12 14.41 -17.69 5.53
N ALA A 13 14.05 -18.11 4.31
CA ALA A 13 14.98 -18.72 3.37
C ALA A 13 15.82 -17.67 2.61
N THR A 14 17.15 -17.77 2.71
CA THR A 14 18.12 -16.85 2.08
C THR A 14 19.17 -17.61 1.29
N TYR A 15 19.21 -17.41 -0.02
CA TYR A 15 20.17 -18.03 -0.94
C TYR A 15 21.45 -17.18 -1.09
N ASP A 16 22.62 -17.79 -0.92
CA ASP A 16 23.93 -17.09 -0.91
C ASP A 16 24.72 -17.18 -2.23
N GLY A 17 24.26 -18.01 -3.19
CA GLY A 17 24.99 -18.34 -4.42
C GLY A 17 25.58 -19.75 -4.47
N THR A 18 25.54 -20.49 -3.36
CA THR A 18 26.06 -21.88 -3.21
C THR A 18 25.09 -22.82 -2.48
N GLY A 19 24.21 -22.28 -1.64
CA GLY A 19 23.16 -22.99 -0.93
C GLY A 19 22.19 -21.99 -0.27
N THR A 20 21.30 -22.51 0.58
CA THR A 20 20.25 -21.70 1.23
C THR A 20 20.30 -21.87 2.74
N ASN A 21 20.37 -20.75 3.46
CA ASN A 21 20.13 -20.67 4.90
C ASN A 21 18.62 -20.60 5.16
N PHE A 22 18.13 -21.36 6.13
CA PHE A 22 16.75 -21.31 6.61
C PHE A 22 16.78 -20.95 8.09
N ALA A 23 15.98 -19.97 8.50
CA ALA A 23 15.87 -19.53 9.89
C ALA A 23 14.42 -19.14 10.24
N LEU A 24 13.85 -19.73 11.29
CA LEU A 24 12.46 -19.55 11.73
C LEU A 24 12.37 -19.26 13.23
N TYR A 25 11.72 -18.18 13.64
CA TYR A 25 11.45 -17.90 15.05
C TYR A 25 10.26 -18.74 15.56
N SER A 26 10.46 -19.42 16.69
CA SER A 26 9.39 -19.93 17.56
C SER A 26 9.96 -20.16 18.97
N GLU A 27 9.37 -19.51 19.97
CA GLU A 27 9.74 -19.65 21.38
C GLU A 27 9.06 -20.86 22.02
N VAL A 28 7.90 -21.27 21.50
CA VAL A 28 7.10 -22.40 22.02
C VAL A 28 7.40 -23.76 21.37
N ALA A 29 8.19 -23.82 20.30
CA ALA A 29 8.47 -25.08 19.60
C ALA A 29 9.32 -26.06 20.44
N ASP A 30 8.95 -27.34 20.41
CA ASP A 30 9.77 -28.47 20.85
C ASP A 30 10.69 -29.00 19.72
N LEU A 31 10.26 -28.81 18.46
CA LEU A 31 10.97 -29.27 17.25
C LEU A 31 10.41 -28.54 16.01
N VAL A 32 11.30 -28.01 15.17
CA VAL A 32 10.97 -27.48 13.84
C VAL A 32 11.50 -28.41 12.73
N VAL A 33 10.63 -28.78 11.80
CA VAL A 33 10.96 -29.55 10.61
C VAL A 33 10.78 -28.66 9.37
N LEU A 34 11.83 -28.47 8.60
CA LEU A 34 11.80 -27.90 7.26
C LEU A 34 11.36 -28.97 6.26
N CYS A 35 10.34 -28.67 5.48
CA CYS A 35 9.79 -29.56 4.45
C CYS A 35 10.10 -28.99 3.07
N LEU A 36 10.90 -29.70 2.28
CA LEU A 36 11.20 -29.35 0.89
C LEU A 36 10.31 -30.15 -0.06
N PHE A 37 9.85 -29.55 -1.15
CA PHE A 37 8.99 -30.19 -2.13
C PHE A 37 9.63 -30.21 -3.52
N ASP A 38 9.74 -31.40 -4.11
CA ASP A 38 10.13 -31.60 -5.51
C ASP A 38 8.96 -31.24 -6.47
N ASP A 39 9.24 -31.08 -7.76
CA ASP A 39 8.23 -30.70 -8.77
C ASP A 39 7.11 -31.75 -8.99
N ASP A 40 7.29 -32.99 -8.53
CA ASP A 40 6.24 -34.02 -8.54
C ASP A 40 5.42 -34.08 -7.23
N GLY A 41 5.71 -33.19 -6.28
CA GLY A 41 5.05 -33.10 -4.98
C GLY A 41 5.71 -33.95 -3.88
N THR A 42 6.83 -34.62 -4.15
CA THR A 42 7.54 -35.41 -3.12
C THR A 42 8.05 -34.52 -1.98
N GLU A 43 7.58 -34.77 -0.76
CA GLU A 43 8.04 -34.09 0.46
C GLU A 43 9.33 -34.73 1.02
N THR A 44 10.35 -33.90 1.28
CA THR A 44 11.58 -34.25 2.00
C THR A 44 11.67 -33.45 3.30
N CYS A 45 11.44 -34.12 4.43
CA CYS A 45 11.48 -33.53 5.77
C CYS A 45 12.92 -33.48 6.33
N ILE A 46 13.31 -32.35 6.91
CA ILE A 46 14.63 -32.05 7.48
C ILE A 46 14.45 -31.38 8.85
N GLU A 47 14.84 -32.07 9.91
CA GLU A 47 14.89 -31.57 11.29
C GLU A 47 15.93 -30.43 11.42
N LEU A 48 15.49 -29.22 11.80
CA LEU A 48 16.39 -28.12 12.18
C LEU A 48 16.86 -28.33 13.62
N LYS A 49 18.17 -28.17 13.87
CA LYS A 49 18.84 -28.63 15.11
C LYS A 49 19.54 -27.55 15.91
N GLU A 50 19.97 -26.50 15.22
CA GLU A 50 20.60 -25.35 15.86
C GLU A 50 19.51 -24.35 16.22
N VAL A 51 19.54 -23.85 17.46
CA VAL A 51 18.55 -22.91 17.99
C VAL A 51 19.27 -21.82 18.79
N ASP A 52 19.47 -20.67 18.17
CA ASP A 52 20.04 -19.48 18.81
C ASP A 52 18.91 -18.46 19.07
N GLY A 53 18.67 -18.12 20.34
CA GLY A 53 17.71 -17.07 20.72
C GLY A 53 16.27 -17.31 20.23
N TYR A 54 15.78 -18.55 20.31
CA TYR A 54 14.47 -19.00 19.80
C TYR A 54 14.30 -18.97 18.27
N VAL A 55 15.39 -18.74 17.52
CA VAL A 55 15.42 -18.94 16.08
C VAL A 55 16.00 -20.31 15.77
N TRP A 56 15.19 -21.16 15.14
CA TRP A 56 15.56 -22.48 14.64
C TRP A 56 16.19 -22.33 13.26
N HIS A 57 17.41 -22.82 13.05
CA HIS A 57 18.11 -22.62 11.79
C HIS A 57 18.87 -23.84 11.26
N GLY A 58 19.25 -23.73 10.00
CA GLY A 58 20.02 -24.74 9.27
C GLY A 58 20.36 -24.27 7.85
N TYR A 59 21.52 -24.67 7.36
CA TYR A 59 21.98 -24.36 6.01
C TYR A 59 22.06 -25.62 5.15
N LEU A 60 21.50 -25.54 3.95
CA LEU A 60 21.47 -26.63 2.99
C LEU A 60 22.31 -26.27 1.75
N PRO A 61 23.53 -26.84 1.62
CA PRO A 61 24.31 -26.74 0.40
C PRO A 61 23.51 -27.28 -0.80
N HIS A 62 23.66 -26.62 -1.95
CA HIS A 62 23.01 -26.99 -3.21
C HIS A 62 21.47 -26.82 -3.28
N VAL A 63 20.80 -26.36 -2.22
CA VAL A 63 19.43 -25.84 -2.35
C VAL A 63 19.51 -24.46 -3.01
N THR A 64 18.81 -24.31 -4.14
CA THR A 64 18.88 -23.16 -5.05
C THR A 64 17.52 -22.49 -5.24
N PRO A 65 17.46 -21.27 -5.82
CA PRO A 65 16.21 -20.61 -6.14
C PRO A 65 15.27 -21.47 -7.00
N GLY A 66 13.96 -21.33 -6.75
CA GLY A 66 12.91 -22.20 -7.28
C GLY A 66 12.53 -23.36 -6.36
N GLN A 67 13.36 -23.70 -5.35
CA GLN A 67 13.00 -24.71 -4.34
C GLN A 67 11.74 -24.28 -3.58
N LYS A 68 10.71 -25.12 -3.62
CA LYS A 68 9.47 -24.98 -2.84
C LYS A 68 9.67 -25.57 -1.44
N TYR A 69 9.15 -24.90 -0.41
CA TYR A 69 9.29 -25.31 0.98
C TYR A 69 8.14 -24.85 1.89
N GLY A 70 8.05 -25.47 3.06
CA GLY A 70 7.25 -25.06 4.20
C GLY A 70 7.84 -25.61 5.50
N TYR A 71 7.14 -25.43 6.62
CA TYR A 71 7.56 -25.96 7.92
C TYR A 71 6.47 -26.79 8.59
N ARG A 72 6.86 -27.77 9.41
CA ARG A 72 5.98 -28.43 10.38
C ARG A 72 6.55 -28.17 11.78
N VAL A 73 5.74 -27.60 12.66
CA VAL A 73 6.16 -27.19 14.01
C VAL A 73 5.49 -28.08 15.06
N HIS A 74 6.34 -28.74 15.85
CA HIS A 74 5.96 -29.48 17.04
C HIS A 74 6.10 -28.56 18.26
N GLY A 75 5.17 -28.67 19.19
CA GLY A 75 5.12 -27.84 20.40
C GLY A 75 3.83 -28.09 21.17
N PRO A 76 3.51 -27.26 22.19
CA PRO A 76 2.27 -27.37 22.93
C PRO A 76 1.05 -27.10 22.04
N ASN A 77 0.05 -27.98 22.17
CA ASN A 77 -1.30 -27.76 21.67
C ASN A 77 -2.25 -27.74 22.88
N ASN A 78 -2.58 -26.54 23.34
CA ASN A 78 -3.49 -26.29 24.44
C ASN A 78 -4.19 -24.94 24.18
N PRO A 79 -5.33 -24.95 23.45
CA PRO A 79 -6.02 -23.73 23.07
C PRO A 79 -6.41 -22.83 24.26
N ALA A 80 -6.71 -23.39 25.43
CA ALA A 80 -7.05 -22.63 26.64
C ALA A 80 -5.89 -21.75 27.16
N GLU A 81 -4.63 -22.11 26.88
CA GLU A 81 -3.44 -21.28 27.16
C GLU A 81 -2.96 -20.51 25.91
N GLY A 82 -3.69 -20.59 24.80
CA GLY A 82 -3.35 -19.94 23.54
C GLY A 82 -2.37 -20.70 22.65
N HIS A 83 -1.88 -21.86 23.06
CA HIS A 83 -0.91 -22.67 22.29
C HIS A 83 -1.60 -23.54 21.23
N ARG A 84 -1.17 -23.46 19.97
CA ARG A 84 -1.87 -24.06 18.81
C ARG A 84 -0.96 -24.83 17.84
N CYS A 85 0.22 -25.29 18.30
CA CYS A 85 1.15 -26.05 17.46
C CYS A 85 0.51 -27.35 16.96
N ASN A 86 0.62 -27.65 15.67
CA ASN A 86 0.08 -28.89 15.11
C ASN A 86 0.95 -29.35 13.91
N PRO A 87 1.85 -30.32 14.08
CA PRO A 87 2.82 -30.70 13.04
C PRO A 87 2.20 -31.44 11.84
N ASN A 88 0.93 -31.88 11.95
CA ASN A 88 0.18 -32.38 10.80
C ASN A 88 -0.16 -31.23 9.83
N LYS A 89 -0.09 -29.98 10.27
CA LYS A 89 -0.27 -28.80 9.43
C LYS A 89 1.09 -28.37 8.90
N LEU A 90 1.23 -28.37 7.58
CA LEU A 90 2.28 -27.66 6.88
C LEU A 90 2.00 -26.15 6.98
N LEU A 91 3.05 -25.38 7.27
CA LEU A 91 2.99 -23.96 7.60
C LEU A 91 3.87 -23.17 6.63
N LEU A 92 3.34 -22.07 6.12
CA LEU A 92 4.05 -21.09 5.34
C LEU A 92 5.02 -20.29 6.23
N ASP A 93 6.24 -20.09 5.73
CA ASP A 93 7.24 -19.21 6.32
C ASP A 93 6.77 -17.73 6.34
N PRO A 94 6.64 -17.06 7.50
CA PRO A 94 6.28 -15.65 7.60
C PRO A 94 7.25 -14.71 6.86
N TYR A 95 8.48 -15.17 6.63
CA TYR A 95 9.53 -14.46 5.89
C TYR A 95 9.64 -14.92 4.42
N ALA A 96 8.73 -15.74 3.87
CA ALA A 96 8.74 -16.15 2.46
C ALA A 96 8.73 -14.94 1.51
N LYS A 97 9.71 -14.86 0.60
CA LYS A 97 9.86 -13.75 -0.37
C LYS A 97 9.10 -13.97 -1.68
N ALA A 98 8.74 -15.22 -1.98
CA ALA A 98 7.86 -15.63 -3.06
C ALA A 98 7.03 -16.83 -2.58
N ILE A 99 5.83 -16.99 -3.13
CA ILE A 99 4.85 -18.00 -2.72
C ILE A 99 4.18 -18.58 -3.96
N ALA A 100 4.20 -19.92 -4.08
CA ALA A 100 3.61 -20.66 -5.18
C ALA A 100 2.31 -21.36 -4.76
N GLY A 101 1.41 -21.52 -5.73
CA GLY A 101 0.12 -22.19 -5.55
C GLY A 101 -0.97 -21.33 -4.89
N ASP A 102 -2.03 -22.02 -4.49
CA ASP A 102 -3.26 -21.50 -3.89
C ASP A 102 -3.63 -22.34 -2.67
N LEU A 103 -4.51 -21.83 -1.81
CA LEU A 103 -5.20 -22.67 -0.82
C LEU A 103 -6.39 -23.38 -1.47
N ASP A 104 -6.50 -24.67 -1.20
CA ASP A 104 -7.74 -25.43 -1.34
C ASP A 104 -8.39 -25.56 0.04
N TRP A 105 -9.65 -25.17 0.20
CA TRP A 105 -10.28 -25.02 1.52
C TRP A 105 -10.78 -26.33 2.14
N ASP A 106 -9.91 -27.34 2.18
CA ASP A 106 -10.17 -28.60 2.86
C ASP A 106 -10.07 -28.45 4.39
N GLN A 107 -10.78 -29.32 5.12
CA GLN A 107 -10.71 -29.41 6.59
C GLN A 107 -9.27 -29.62 7.08
N ALA A 108 -8.41 -30.25 6.28
CA ALA A 108 -7.00 -30.43 6.56
C ALA A 108 -6.25 -29.11 6.85
N LEU A 109 -6.69 -27.94 6.35
CA LEU A 109 -6.10 -26.65 6.70
C LEU A 109 -6.36 -26.20 8.15
N PHE A 110 -7.31 -26.82 8.86
CA PHE A 110 -7.78 -26.37 10.17
C PHE A 110 -7.18 -27.22 11.31
N GLY A 111 -6.86 -26.57 12.43
CA GLY A 111 -6.31 -27.24 13.61
C GLY A 111 -7.27 -28.19 14.34
N TYR A 112 -8.57 -28.07 14.06
CA TYR A 112 -9.69 -28.80 14.68
C TYR A 112 -10.57 -29.42 13.57
N ASN A 113 -11.44 -30.38 13.93
CA ASN A 113 -12.34 -31.05 12.97
C ASN A 113 -13.69 -30.31 12.90
N PHE A 114 -14.28 -30.18 11.72
CA PHE A 114 -15.53 -29.43 11.54
C PHE A 114 -16.69 -30.09 12.31
N GLY A 115 -17.36 -29.29 13.15
CA GLY A 115 -18.40 -29.77 14.08
C GLY A 115 -17.91 -30.12 15.49
N ASP A 116 -16.59 -30.12 15.74
CA ASP A 116 -15.99 -30.24 17.08
C ASP A 116 -14.77 -29.31 17.21
N GLU A 117 -15.03 -28.06 17.58
CA GLU A 117 -14.03 -26.99 17.75
C GLU A 117 -13.02 -27.22 18.89
N HIS A 118 -13.26 -28.23 19.75
CA HIS A 118 -12.34 -28.61 20.83
C HIS A 118 -11.46 -29.82 20.47
N SER A 119 -11.71 -30.44 19.31
CA SER A 119 -10.91 -31.56 18.81
C SER A 119 -9.59 -31.09 18.19
N VAL A 120 -8.63 -32.02 18.06
CA VAL A 120 -7.41 -31.82 17.26
C VAL A 120 -7.58 -32.55 15.93
N ASN A 121 -7.44 -31.84 14.81
CA ASN A 121 -7.37 -32.46 13.50
C ASN A 121 -5.93 -32.91 13.19
N ASN A 122 -5.77 -34.19 12.84
CA ASN A 122 -4.49 -34.82 12.49
C ASN A 122 -4.36 -35.15 10.99
N GLU A 123 -5.29 -34.69 10.15
CA GLU A 123 -5.16 -34.72 8.69
C GLU A 123 -3.98 -33.84 8.24
N ASP A 124 -3.25 -34.30 7.22
CA ASP A 124 -2.10 -33.57 6.68
C ASP A 124 -2.54 -32.46 5.72
N SER A 125 -2.14 -31.21 5.98
CA SER A 125 -2.53 -30.06 5.17
C SER A 125 -1.69 -29.86 3.90
N ALA A 126 -0.56 -30.57 3.74
CA ALA A 126 0.44 -30.28 2.72
C ALA A 126 -0.10 -30.25 1.27
N ALA A 127 -1.07 -31.11 0.94
CA ALA A 127 -1.67 -31.18 -0.40
C ALA A 127 -2.60 -30.00 -0.75
N HIS A 128 -3.01 -29.20 0.25
CA HIS A 128 -3.98 -28.12 0.14
C HIS A 128 -3.36 -26.73 0.43
N MET A 129 -2.05 -26.70 0.69
CA MET A 129 -1.29 -25.52 1.12
C MET A 129 -0.54 -24.82 -0.02
N MET A 130 -0.45 -23.49 0.08
CA MET A 130 0.53 -22.70 -0.66
C MET A 130 1.95 -22.91 -0.09
N LEU A 131 2.97 -22.88 -0.95
CA LEU A 131 4.36 -23.15 -0.57
C LEU A 131 5.22 -21.89 -0.67
N GLY A 132 6.11 -21.68 0.30
CA GLY A 132 7.17 -20.69 0.18
C GLY A 132 8.17 -21.10 -0.90
N VAL A 133 8.80 -20.14 -1.57
CA VAL A 133 9.79 -20.41 -2.62
C VAL A 133 11.10 -19.68 -2.32
N VAL A 134 12.22 -20.40 -2.41
CA VAL A 134 13.56 -19.83 -2.33
C VAL A 134 13.77 -18.91 -3.54
N VAL A 135 14.08 -17.64 -3.31
CA VAL A 135 14.27 -16.64 -4.39
C VAL A 135 15.74 -16.37 -4.66
N ASN A 136 16.05 -15.94 -5.88
CA ASN A 136 17.29 -15.22 -6.15
C ASN A 136 17.07 -13.74 -5.81
N PRO A 137 17.79 -13.15 -4.82
CA PRO A 137 17.63 -11.74 -4.49
C PRO A 137 18.10 -10.80 -5.62
N PHE A 138 19.02 -11.27 -6.47
CA PHE A 138 19.60 -10.48 -7.55
C PHE A 138 18.55 -9.99 -8.56
N PHE A 139 18.61 -8.70 -8.85
CA PHE A 139 17.86 -8.03 -9.92
C PHE A 139 18.70 -6.89 -10.50
N ASN A 140 18.53 -6.59 -11.79
CA ASN A 140 19.27 -5.51 -12.46
C ASN A 140 18.48 -4.18 -12.47
N TRP A 141 18.72 -3.37 -11.44
CA TRP A 141 18.24 -1.99 -11.29
C TRP A 141 18.98 -0.97 -12.19
N ASP A 142 19.38 -1.33 -13.42
CA ASP A 142 20.11 -0.41 -14.29
C ASP A 142 19.26 0.81 -14.65
N GLY A 143 19.87 1.99 -14.58
CA GLY A 143 19.21 3.29 -14.71
C GLY A 143 18.37 3.75 -13.52
N ASP A 144 18.02 2.87 -12.58
CA ASP A 144 17.05 3.16 -11.49
C ASP A 144 17.50 4.27 -10.54
N ARG A 145 16.53 5.09 -10.12
CA ARG A 145 16.66 6.06 -9.00
C ARG A 145 15.27 6.34 -8.41
N MET A 146 15.10 6.08 -7.12
CA MET A 146 13.98 6.60 -6.30
C MET A 146 13.66 8.07 -6.67
N PRO A 147 12.47 8.40 -7.20
CA PRO A 147 12.19 9.75 -7.70
C PRO A 147 12.17 10.82 -6.61
N ARG A 148 11.75 10.46 -5.38
CA ARG A 148 11.75 11.32 -4.18
C ARG A 148 11.04 12.67 -4.41
N THR A 149 9.87 12.63 -5.03
CA THR A 149 8.98 13.77 -5.21
C THR A 149 8.58 14.32 -3.82
N PRO A 150 8.85 15.60 -3.52
CA PRO A 150 8.46 16.19 -2.24
C PRO A 150 6.94 16.23 -2.09
N TYR A 151 6.39 15.86 -0.93
CA TYR A 151 4.94 15.80 -0.66
C TYR A 151 4.10 17.00 -1.17
N HIS A 152 4.63 18.23 -1.14
CA HIS A 152 3.95 19.43 -1.64
C HIS A 152 3.83 19.53 -3.18
N GLN A 153 4.38 18.55 -3.90
CA GLN A 153 4.30 18.36 -5.35
C GLN A 153 3.68 16.99 -5.70
N SER A 154 3.42 16.15 -4.70
CA SER A 154 2.92 14.80 -4.90
C SER A 154 1.47 14.79 -5.34
N VAL A 155 1.19 14.05 -6.41
CA VAL A 155 -0.16 13.65 -6.82
C VAL A 155 -0.20 12.14 -6.78
N ILE A 156 -0.89 11.62 -5.76
CA ILE A 156 -1.10 10.20 -5.53
C ILE A 156 -2.25 9.72 -6.42
N TYR A 157 -2.08 8.54 -7.01
CA TYR A 157 -3.09 7.82 -7.79
C TYR A 157 -3.29 6.43 -7.21
N GLU A 158 -4.34 6.26 -6.41
CA GLU A 158 -4.80 4.97 -5.90
C GLU A 158 -5.18 4.06 -7.08
N ALA A 159 -4.66 2.83 -7.10
CA ALA A 159 -4.87 1.89 -8.20
C ALA A 159 -4.85 0.43 -7.75
N HIS A 160 -5.80 -0.34 -8.28
CA HIS A 160 -5.80 -1.79 -8.18
C HIS A 160 -4.96 -2.41 -9.30
N VAL A 161 -4.01 -3.30 -8.98
CA VAL A 161 -3.09 -3.89 -9.98
C VAL A 161 -3.84 -4.54 -11.14
N LYS A 162 -4.74 -5.47 -10.82
CA LYS A 162 -5.66 -6.09 -11.78
C LYS A 162 -6.53 -5.05 -12.52
N GLY A 163 -7.35 -4.31 -11.77
CA GLY A 163 -8.35 -3.39 -12.34
C GLY A 163 -7.80 -2.31 -13.28
N LEU A 164 -6.60 -1.79 -13.03
CA LEU A 164 -6.00 -0.72 -13.84
C LEU A 164 -5.74 -1.15 -15.30
N THR A 165 -5.46 -2.44 -15.54
CA THR A 165 -4.97 -2.91 -16.84
C THR A 165 -5.72 -4.11 -17.43
N GLN A 166 -6.60 -4.78 -16.65
CA GLN A 166 -7.34 -5.98 -17.07
C GLN A 166 -8.10 -5.84 -18.40
N LEU A 167 -8.59 -4.63 -18.71
CA LEU A 167 -9.36 -4.32 -19.92
C LEU A 167 -8.65 -3.30 -20.84
N HIS A 168 -7.35 -3.02 -20.63
CA HIS A 168 -6.64 -2.01 -21.40
C HIS A 168 -6.32 -2.53 -22.82
N PRO A 169 -6.83 -1.88 -23.90
CA PRO A 169 -6.74 -2.43 -25.25
C PRO A 169 -5.30 -2.51 -25.76
N ASP A 170 -4.49 -1.50 -25.47
CA ASP A 170 -3.09 -1.42 -25.93
C ASP A 170 -2.11 -2.23 -25.06
N VAL A 171 -2.56 -2.94 -24.03
CA VAL A 171 -1.73 -3.86 -23.23
C VAL A 171 -1.91 -5.28 -23.81
N PRO A 172 -0.83 -6.07 -24.01
CA PRO A 172 -0.91 -7.47 -24.43
C PRO A 172 -1.76 -8.30 -23.46
N GLU A 173 -2.54 -9.26 -23.98
CA GLU A 173 -3.56 -9.97 -23.19
C GLU A 173 -2.96 -10.75 -22.01
N GLU A 174 -1.78 -11.32 -22.22
CA GLU A 174 -0.95 -12.01 -21.24
C GLU A 174 -0.37 -11.10 -20.14
N GLN A 175 -0.39 -9.77 -20.32
CA GLN A 175 0.04 -8.77 -19.33
C GLN A 175 -1.14 -8.03 -18.68
N ARG A 176 -2.39 -8.30 -19.10
CA ARG A 176 -3.56 -7.55 -18.59
C ARG A 176 -3.89 -7.97 -17.17
N GLY A 177 -3.72 -7.02 -16.25
CA GLY A 177 -4.00 -7.18 -14.82
C GLY A 177 -2.81 -7.58 -13.97
N THR A 178 -1.59 -7.49 -14.50
CA THR A 178 -0.34 -7.91 -13.83
C THR A 178 0.60 -6.72 -13.56
N TYR A 179 1.68 -6.95 -12.82
CA TYR A 179 2.75 -5.96 -12.60
C TYR A 179 3.38 -5.51 -13.94
N ALA A 180 3.63 -6.44 -14.88
CA ALA A 180 4.06 -6.11 -16.24
C ALA A 180 3.02 -5.26 -17.01
N GLY A 181 1.72 -5.46 -16.75
CA GLY A 181 0.65 -4.61 -17.28
C GLY A 181 0.78 -3.15 -16.85
N ILE A 182 1.10 -2.87 -15.59
CA ILE A 182 1.34 -1.51 -15.08
C ILE A 182 2.60 -0.91 -15.72
N ALA A 183 3.66 -1.72 -15.85
CA ALA A 183 4.91 -1.34 -16.48
C ALA A 183 4.78 -1.03 -17.99
N HIS A 184 3.65 -1.41 -18.61
CA HIS A 184 3.47 -1.26 -20.05
C HIS A 184 3.49 0.22 -20.49
N PRO A 185 4.24 0.60 -21.56
CA PRO A 185 4.44 2.01 -21.92
C PRO A 185 3.17 2.83 -22.13
N SER A 186 2.07 2.22 -22.58
CA SER A 186 0.77 2.89 -22.73
C SER A 186 0.16 3.35 -21.39
N VAL A 187 0.36 2.58 -20.32
CA VAL A 187 -0.13 2.86 -18.97
C VAL A 187 0.74 3.93 -18.31
N ILE A 188 2.07 3.79 -18.40
CA ILE A 188 3.01 4.82 -17.96
C ILE A 188 2.73 6.17 -18.65
N ALA A 189 2.53 6.18 -19.97
CA ALA A 189 2.19 7.40 -20.72
C ALA A 189 0.82 7.99 -20.32
N HIS A 190 -0.12 7.16 -19.83
CA HIS A 190 -1.39 7.63 -19.28
C HIS A 190 -1.19 8.36 -17.93
N LEU A 191 -0.43 7.75 -17.00
CA LEU A 191 -0.12 8.32 -15.69
C LEU A 191 0.64 9.64 -15.82
N GLN A 192 1.69 9.69 -16.66
CA GLN A 192 2.42 10.92 -16.96
C GLN A 192 1.53 12.01 -17.58
N LYS A 193 0.57 11.64 -18.44
CA LYS A 193 -0.38 12.57 -19.07
C LYS A 193 -1.42 13.13 -18.08
N LEU A 194 -1.80 12.36 -17.06
CA LEU A 194 -2.62 12.85 -15.95
C LEU A 194 -1.85 13.83 -15.05
N GLY A 195 -0.52 13.67 -14.95
CA GLY A 195 0.32 14.38 -13.99
C GLY A 195 0.41 13.66 -12.64
N VAL A 196 0.24 12.34 -12.62
CA VAL A 196 0.51 11.48 -11.45
C VAL A 196 2.01 11.51 -11.14
N THR A 197 2.36 11.59 -9.86
CA THR A 197 3.76 11.51 -9.41
C THR A 197 4.03 10.29 -8.54
N ALA A 198 2.98 9.68 -7.98
CA ALA A 198 3.06 8.47 -7.16
C ALA A 198 1.84 7.59 -7.45
N ILE A 199 2.05 6.29 -7.67
CA ILE A 199 0.97 5.31 -7.70
C ILE A 199 0.87 4.65 -6.32
N GLU A 200 -0.33 4.62 -5.74
CA GLU A 200 -0.63 3.94 -4.47
C GLU A 200 -1.35 2.65 -4.81
N LEU A 201 -0.64 1.52 -4.70
CA LEU A 201 -1.16 0.21 -5.10
C LEU A 201 -1.94 -0.42 -3.94
N MET A 202 -3.20 -0.79 -4.21
CA MET A 202 -3.99 -1.65 -3.34
C MET A 202 -3.23 -2.96 -3.02
N PRO A 203 -3.49 -3.63 -1.87
CA PRO A 203 -2.60 -4.63 -1.28
C PRO A 203 -1.92 -5.59 -2.25
N VAL A 204 -0.59 -5.52 -2.26
CA VAL A 204 0.28 -6.37 -3.10
C VAL A 204 1.04 -7.45 -2.33
N HIS A 205 0.95 -7.48 -1.00
CA HIS A 205 1.42 -8.63 -0.20
C HIS A 205 0.62 -9.89 -0.58
N GLN A 206 1.17 -11.08 -0.39
CA GLN A 206 0.40 -12.31 -0.64
C GLN A 206 -0.77 -12.40 0.33
N PHE A 207 -1.98 -12.33 -0.22
CA PHE A 207 -3.26 -12.54 0.48
C PHE A 207 -3.91 -13.86 0.08
N VAL A 208 -4.97 -14.24 0.81
CA VAL A 208 -5.80 -15.42 0.50
C VAL A 208 -7.20 -15.00 0.02
N ASN A 209 -7.92 -15.94 -0.61
CA ASN A 209 -9.33 -15.78 -0.94
C ASN A 209 -10.16 -16.56 0.07
N ASP A 210 -10.84 -15.87 0.98
CA ASP A 210 -11.63 -16.43 2.09
C ASP A 210 -12.60 -17.55 1.67
N SER A 211 -12.71 -18.61 2.47
CA SER A 211 -13.60 -19.75 2.21
C SER A 211 -15.06 -19.32 2.01
N THR A 212 -15.55 -18.43 2.87
CA THR A 212 -16.91 -17.86 2.83
C THR A 212 -17.19 -17.05 1.56
N LEU A 213 -16.16 -16.49 0.92
CA LEU A 213 -16.29 -15.86 -0.40
C LEU A 213 -16.31 -16.93 -1.50
N GLN A 214 -15.42 -17.92 -1.44
CA GLN A 214 -15.38 -19.00 -2.43
C GLN A 214 -16.66 -19.85 -2.45
N GLU A 215 -17.25 -20.13 -1.28
CA GLU A 215 -18.56 -20.78 -1.13
C GLU A 215 -19.70 -20.01 -1.83
N LYS A 216 -19.64 -18.68 -1.84
CA LYS A 216 -20.57 -17.80 -2.58
C LYS A 216 -20.24 -17.69 -4.08
N GLY A 217 -19.12 -18.28 -4.55
CA GLY A 217 -18.60 -18.09 -5.91
C GLY A 217 -17.92 -16.72 -6.12
N LEU A 218 -17.52 -16.05 -5.03
CA LEU A 218 -16.85 -14.77 -5.00
C LEU A 218 -15.33 -14.94 -4.77
N SER A 219 -14.60 -13.83 -4.76
CA SER A 219 -13.15 -13.77 -4.54
C SER A 219 -12.79 -12.50 -3.78
N ASN A 220 -11.75 -12.54 -2.95
CA ASN A 220 -11.19 -11.35 -2.34
C ASN A 220 -10.45 -10.57 -3.45
N TYR A 221 -11.11 -9.52 -3.96
CA TYR A 221 -10.57 -8.73 -5.05
C TYR A 221 -9.46 -7.78 -4.55
N TRP A 222 -9.77 -7.00 -3.50
CA TRP A 222 -8.91 -5.92 -3.01
C TRP A 222 -7.59 -6.40 -2.36
N GLY A 223 -7.59 -7.56 -1.70
CA GLY A 223 -6.40 -8.13 -1.08
C GLY A 223 -6.11 -7.74 0.37
N TYR A 224 -7.05 -7.08 1.07
CA TYR A 224 -6.96 -6.79 2.51
C TYR A 224 -7.17 -8.06 3.37
N ASN A 225 -6.35 -9.09 3.14
CA ASN A 225 -6.36 -10.34 3.90
C ASN A 225 -5.00 -11.05 3.80
N THR A 226 -3.96 -10.39 4.27
CA THR A 226 -2.55 -10.77 4.04
C THR A 226 -2.12 -12.00 4.85
N ILE A 227 -1.24 -12.82 4.27
CA ILE A 227 -0.51 -13.90 4.97
C ILE A 227 1.01 -13.85 4.74
N GLY A 228 1.48 -13.42 3.57
CA GLY A 228 2.91 -13.34 3.23
C GLY A 228 3.40 -11.91 3.09
N PHE A 229 3.88 -11.29 4.18
CA PHE A 229 4.26 -9.87 4.22
C PHE A 229 5.38 -9.47 3.24
N PHE A 230 6.29 -10.40 2.88
CA PHE A 230 7.43 -10.11 1.97
C PHE A 230 7.20 -10.56 0.51
N ALA A 231 6.11 -11.27 0.23
CA ALA A 231 5.86 -11.84 -1.09
C ALA A 231 4.90 -10.95 -1.89
N PRO A 232 5.24 -10.54 -3.12
CA PRO A 232 4.26 -10.00 -4.06
C PRO A 232 3.17 -11.04 -4.36
N HIS A 233 1.91 -10.62 -4.41
CA HIS A 233 0.78 -11.51 -4.64
C HIS A 233 0.90 -12.25 -5.98
N ASN A 234 0.94 -13.58 -5.90
CA ASN A 234 1.26 -14.45 -7.01
C ASN A 234 0.27 -14.37 -8.19
N LYS A 235 -0.99 -13.97 -8.00
CA LYS A 235 -1.96 -13.78 -9.10
C LYS A 235 -1.84 -12.45 -9.84
N TYR A 236 -0.88 -11.61 -9.47
CA TYR A 236 -0.54 -10.37 -10.18
C TYR A 236 0.74 -10.51 -11.05
N THR A 237 1.26 -11.72 -11.22
CA THR A 237 2.31 -12.08 -12.19
C THR A 237 1.74 -12.33 -13.59
N SER A 238 2.54 -12.10 -14.64
CA SER A 238 2.31 -12.61 -16.01
C SER A 238 3.19 -13.80 -16.36
N THR A 239 4.19 -14.12 -15.52
CA THR A 239 5.33 -14.96 -15.91
C THR A 239 5.53 -16.23 -15.07
N GLY A 240 5.03 -16.27 -13.84
CA GLY A 240 5.16 -17.42 -12.94
C GLY A 240 5.05 -17.06 -11.45
N ASP A 241 4.89 -18.08 -10.60
CA ASP A 241 4.76 -17.98 -9.15
C ASP A 241 5.95 -18.61 -8.38
N GLN A 242 6.99 -19.08 -9.08
CA GLN A 242 8.17 -19.75 -8.51
C GLN A 242 9.33 -18.77 -8.25
N GLY A 243 9.01 -17.49 -8.04
CA GLY A 243 9.95 -16.39 -7.86
C GLY A 243 9.83 -15.31 -8.94
N GLU A 244 9.15 -15.59 -10.06
CA GLU A 244 8.97 -14.61 -11.14
C GLU A 244 8.15 -13.39 -10.69
N GLN A 245 7.18 -13.57 -9.77
CA GLN A 245 6.39 -12.46 -9.21
C GLN A 245 7.25 -11.40 -8.50
N VAL A 246 8.40 -11.79 -7.93
CA VAL A 246 9.40 -10.85 -7.35
C VAL A 246 10.14 -10.10 -8.45
N GLN A 247 10.56 -10.80 -9.50
CA GLN A 247 11.31 -10.22 -10.61
C GLN A 247 10.42 -9.28 -11.46
N GLU A 248 9.14 -9.63 -11.66
CA GLU A 248 8.16 -8.81 -12.36
C GLU A 248 7.77 -7.56 -11.55
N PHE A 249 7.62 -7.67 -10.22
CA PHE A 249 7.43 -6.51 -9.35
C PHE A 249 8.63 -5.55 -9.39
N LYS A 250 9.87 -6.06 -9.20
CA LYS A 250 11.09 -5.23 -9.29
C LYS A 250 11.21 -4.56 -10.68
N ALA A 251 10.80 -5.24 -11.75
CA ALA A 251 10.73 -4.64 -13.09
C ALA A 251 9.69 -3.51 -13.20
N MET A 252 8.48 -3.70 -12.66
CA MET A 252 7.44 -2.66 -12.64
C MET A 252 7.91 -1.39 -11.92
N VAL A 253 8.51 -1.53 -10.73
CA VAL A 253 9.06 -0.39 -9.97
C VAL A 253 10.12 0.35 -10.78
N ARG A 254 11.07 -0.37 -11.41
CA ARG A 254 12.12 0.25 -12.23
C ARG A 254 11.55 1.07 -13.39
N GLU A 255 10.58 0.55 -14.15
CA GLU A 255 10.02 1.28 -15.29
C GLU A 255 9.20 2.52 -14.84
N LEU A 256 8.53 2.44 -13.69
CA LEU A 256 7.85 3.59 -13.08
C LEU A 256 8.85 4.66 -12.60
N HIS A 257 9.96 4.27 -11.97
CA HIS A 257 11.02 5.19 -11.55
C HIS A 257 11.72 5.86 -12.74
N LEU A 258 12.01 5.11 -13.81
CA LEU A 258 12.52 5.66 -15.07
C LEU A 258 11.55 6.66 -15.72
N ALA A 259 10.25 6.50 -15.45
CA ALA A 259 9.20 7.45 -15.84
C ALA A 259 9.00 8.62 -14.86
N GLY A 260 9.70 8.63 -13.72
CA GLY A 260 9.58 9.64 -12.67
C GLY A 260 8.35 9.50 -11.77
N ILE A 261 7.76 8.30 -11.70
CA ILE A 261 6.59 7.97 -10.88
C ILE A 261 7.05 7.13 -9.69
N GLU A 262 6.71 7.56 -8.49
CA GLU A 262 7.00 6.85 -7.24
C GLU A 262 6.03 5.68 -7.01
N VAL A 263 6.46 4.67 -6.26
CA VAL A 263 5.60 3.53 -5.86
C VAL A 263 5.33 3.57 -4.36
N ILE A 264 4.05 3.69 -4.00
CA ILE A 264 3.52 3.56 -2.65
C ILE A 264 2.72 2.26 -2.58
N LEU A 265 2.89 1.49 -1.50
CA LEU A 265 2.09 0.28 -1.26
C LEU A 265 1.08 0.49 -0.14
N ASP A 266 -0.17 0.09 -0.39
CA ASP A 266 -1.12 -0.17 0.69
C ASP A 266 -0.73 -1.46 1.41
N VAL A 267 -0.60 -1.40 2.73
CA VAL A 267 -0.01 -2.46 3.55
C VAL A 267 -0.87 -2.78 4.77
N VAL A 268 -1.37 -4.01 4.78
CA VAL A 268 -2.00 -4.64 5.95
C VAL A 268 -0.91 -5.25 6.81
N TYR A 269 -0.75 -4.72 8.02
CA TYR A 269 0.04 -5.31 9.11
C TYR A 269 -0.78 -5.48 10.40
N ASN A 270 -2.03 -5.01 10.41
CA ASN A 270 -2.88 -5.00 11.61
C ASN A 270 -3.53 -6.37 11.91
N HIS A 271 -3.77 -7.20 10.89
CA HIS A 271 -4.34 -8.55 10.98
C HIS A 271 -3.71 -9.51 9.96
N THR A 272 -4.16 -10.77 9.95
CA THR A 272 -3.76 -11.80 8.98
C THR A 272 -4.93 -12.71 8.55
N ALA A 273 -4.73 -13.44 7.46
CA ALA A 273 -5.63 -14.46 6.91
C ALA A 273 -5.93 -15.68 7.78
N GLU A 274 -5.30 -15.84 8.96
CA GLU A 274 -5.63 -16.94 9.86
C GLU A 274 -6.94 -16.68 10.65
N GLY A 275 -7.54 -15.49 10.51
CA GLY A 275 -8.84 -15.14 11.11
C GLY A 275 -8.87 -15.30 12.63
N ASN A 276 -10.05 -15.55 13.20
CA ASN A 276 -10.21 -15.85 14.62
C ASN A 276 -9.87 -17.33 14.93
N HIS A 277 -10.19 -17.79 16.15
CA HIS A 277 -9.99 -19.17 16.62
C HIS A 277 -10.58 -20.29 15.74
N MET A 278 -11.55 -19.98 14.87
CA MET A 278 -12.18 -20.87 13.89
C MET A 278 -11.64 -20.68 12.46
N GLY A 279 -10.66 -19.79 12.26
CA GLY A 279 -9.90 -19.72 11.02
C GLY A 279 -8.87 -20.85 10.90
N PRO A 280 -8.16 -20.95 9.77
CA PRO A 280 -7.25 -22.06 9.48
C PRO A 280 -5.94 -21.93 10.29
N THR A 281 -5.06 -22.92 10.13
CA THR A 281 -3.69 -22.94 10.69
C THR A 281 -2.71 -23.16 9.54
N ILE A 282 -2.22 -22.06 8.96
CA ILE A 282 -1.44 -22.01 7.71
C ILE A 282 -0.10 -21.28 7.86
N SER A 283 0.15 -20.53 8.94
CA SER A 283 1.45 -19.89 9.21
C SER A 283 1.66 -19.63 10.71
N MET A 284 1.70 -18.36 11.12
CA MET A 284 2.03 -17.83 12.44
C MET A 284 1.34 -18.55 13.61
N ARG A 285 0.08 -18.93 13.45
CA ARG A 285 -0.71 -19.70 14.44
C ARG A 285 -0.12 -21.06 14.77
N GLY A 286 0.40 -21.76 13.76
CA GLY A 286 1.05 -23.06 13.95
C GLY A 286 2.50 -22.93 14.44
N ILE A 287 3.14 -21.78 14.17
CA ILE A 287 4.54 -21.49 14.52
C ILE A 287 4.67 -21.00 15.97
N ASP A 288 4.00 -19.90 16.32
CA ASP A 288 4.00 -19.32 17.67
C ASP A 288 2.80 -18.38 17.88
N ASN A 289 1.63 -18.98 18.15
CA ASN A 289 0.36 -18.25 18.17
C ASN A 289 0.32 -17.06 19.14
N ALA A 290 0.91 -17.19 20.34
CA ALA A 290 0.87 -16.14 21.36
C ALA A 290 1.88 -15.02 21.09
N SER A 291 2.99 -15.33 20.41
CA SER A 291 3.95 -14.32 19.98
C SER A 291 3.44 -13.50 18.81
N TYR A 292 2.73 -14.10 17.86
CA TYR A 292 2.20 -13.39 16.68
C TYR A 292 0.84 -12.71 16.89
N TYR A 293 -0.05 -13.24 17.73
CA TYR A 293 -1.41 -12.71 17.89
C TYR A 293 -1.72 -12.16 19.27
N ARG A 294 -2.53 -11.10 19.30
CA ARG A 294 -3.09 -10.55 20.54
C ARG A 294 -4.22 -11.46 21.00
N LEU A 295 -4.03 -12.16 22.10
CA LEU A 295 -5.03 -13.05 22.70
C LEU A 295 -5.83 -12.30 23.78
N VAL A 296 -7.02 -12.80 24.12
CA VAL A 296 -7.82 -12.24 25.22
C VAL A 296 -7.17 -12.65 26.56
N GLU A 297 -6.95 -11.66 27.43
CA GLU A 297 -6.12 -11.80 28.64
C GLU A 297 -6.66 -12.84 29.64
N ASP A 298 -7.97 -12.83 29.88
CA ASP A 298 -8.67 -13.79 30.76
C ASP A 298 -9.04 -15.12 30.07
N ASP A 299 -8.96 -15.21 28.73
CA ASP A 299 -9.33 -16.41 27.97
C ASP A 299 -8.55 -16.49 26.64
N LYS A 300 -7.32 -17.03 26.74
CA LYS A 300 -6.35 -17.09 25.64
C LYS A 300 -6.76 -17.98 24.47
N GLN A 301 -7.88 -18.71 24.57
CA GLN A 301 -8.46 -19.41 23.42
C GLN A 301 -8.88 -18.43 22.33
N TYR A 302 -9.30 -17.22 22.71
CA TYR A 302 -9.84 -16.20 21.82
C TYR A 302 -8.82 -15.10 21.52
N TYR A 303 -9.09 -14.40 20.42
CA TYR A 303 -8.23 -13.37 19.85
C TYR A 303 -8.84 -12.00 20.13
N MET A 304 -8.01 -11.03 20.46
CA MET A 304 -8.39 -9.63 20.53
C MET A 304 -8.59 -9.11 19.10
N ASP A 305 -9.83 -8.77 18.76
CA ASP A 305 -10.17 -8.17 17.47
C ASP A 305 -10.37 -6.66 17.61
N THR A 306 -9.51 -5.89 16.95
CA THR A 306 -9.62 -4.43 16.81
C THR A 306 -9.64 -3.97 15.35
N THR A 307 -9.79 -4.92 14.42
CA THR A 307 -9.68 -4.76 12.97
C THR A 307 -10.98 -5.11 12.24
N GLY A 308 -11.81 -5.95 12.84
CA GLY A 308 -13.05 -6.51 12.28
C GLY A 308 -12.85 -7.82 11.51
N THR A 309 -11.64 -8.38 11.52
CA THR A 309 -11.24 -9.53 10.70
C THR A 309 -10.88 -10.78 11.53
N GLY A 310 -11.16 -10.76 12.83
CA GLY A 310 -11.04 -11.91 13.73
C GLY A 310 -9.70 -12.06 14.47
N ASN A 311 -8.65 -11.34 14.07
CA ASN A 311 -7.40 -11.23 14.84
C ASN A 311 -6.78 -9.83 14.74
N SER A 312 -5.99 -9.49 15.75
CA SER A 312 -5.04 -8.37 15.69
C SER A 312 -3.61 -8.91 15.91
N LEU A 313 -2.64 -8.42 15.13
CA LEU A 313 -1.23 -8.82 15.26
C LEU A 313 -0.59 -8.24 16.54
N ASN A 314 0.30 -9.00 17.17
CA ASN A 314 0.90 -8.66 18.46
C ASN A 314 2.10 -7.71 18.33
N VAL A 315 1.83 -6.42 18.10
CA VAL A 315 2.85 -5.35 18.13
C VAL A 315 3.49 -5.13 19.52
N GLY A 316 3.10 -5.88 20.56
CA GLY A 316 3.78 -5.93 21.85
C GLY A 316 4.91 -6.97 21.93
N ASN A 317 4.97 -7.93 21.00
CA ASN A 317 6.04 -8.93 20.96
C ASN A 317 7.24 -8.44 20.10
N PRO A 318 8.50 -8.54 20.59
CA PRO A 318 9.67 -8.06 19.85
C PRO A 318 9.90 -8.71 18.48
N HIS A 319 9.60 -10.00 18.31
CA HIS A 319 9.79 -10.71 17.03
C HIS A 319 8.66 -10.43 16.03
N SER A 320 7.45 -10.14 16.51
CA SER A 320 6.34 -9.63 15.69
C SER A 320 6.58 -8.18 15.25
N LEU A 321 7.15 -7.34 16.11
CA LEU A 321 7.69 -6.04 15.71
C LEU A 321 8.85 -6.17 14.70
N GLN A 322 9.74 -7.15 14.88
CA GLN A 322 10.82 -7.42 13.94
C GLN A 322 10.26 -7.82 12.56
N LEU A 323 9.28 -8.73 12.50
CA LEU A 323 8.61 -9.15 11.27
C LEU A 323 8.10 -7.95 10.46
N LEU A 324 7.43 -7.01 11.13
CA LEU A 324 6.93 -5.77 10.52
C LEU A 324 8.07 -4.85 10.06
N MET A 325 9.07 -4.62 10.90
CA MET A 325 10.19 -3.72 10.59
C MET A 325 11.10 -4.27 9.48
N ASP A 326 11.39 -5.57 9.47
CA ASP A 326 12.19 -6.21 8.43
C ASP A 326 11.41 -6.33 7.11
N SER A 327 10.07 -6.49 7.14
CA SER A 327 9.22 -6.37 5.95
C SER A 327 9.25 -4.95 5.37
N LEU A 328 9.04 -3.92 6.19
CA LEU A 328 9.12 -2.52 5.76
C LEU A 328 10.50 -2.17 5.18
N ARG A 329 11.58 -2.65 5.80
CA ARG A 329 12.96 -2.49 5.27
C ARG A 329 13.11 -3.19 3.91
N TYR A 330 12.70 -4.46 3.81
CA TYR A 330 12.79 -5.24 2.57
C TYR A 330 12.08 -4.56 1.38
N TRP A 331 10.85 -4.09 1.57
CA TRP A 331 10.14 -3.39 0.48
C TRP A 331 10.86 -2.11 0.04
N VAL A 332 11.52 -1.38 0.95
CA VAL A 332 12.30 -0.18 0.60
C VAL A 332 13.68 -0.52 -0.01
N THR A 333 14.42 -1.50 0.52
CA THR A 333 15.82 -1.76 0.10
C THR A 333 15.94 -2.77 -1.03
N GLU A 334 15.11 -3.81 -1.05
CA GLU A 334 15.15 -4.87 -2.05
C GLU A 334 14.17 -4.64 -3.20
N MET A 335 13.00 -4.05 -2.90
CA MET A 335 11.92 -3.82 -3.86
C MET A 335 11.79 -2.34 -4.27
N HIS A 336 12.62 -1.44 -3.72
CA HIS A 336 12.74 -0.01 -4.03
C HIS A 336 11.46 0.84 -3.83
N VAL A 337 10.54 0.42 -2.97
CA VAL A 337 9.29 1.16 -2.67
C VAL A 337 9.58 2.54 -2.03
N ASP A 338 8.92 3.60 -2.52
CA ASP A 338 9.08 4.99 -2.04
C ASP A 338 8.19 5.33 -0.82
N GLY A 339 7.30 4.43 -0.41
CA GLY A 339 6.52 4.57 0.83
C GLY A 339 5.32 3.64 0.97
N PHE A 340 4.55 3.88 2.02
CA PHE A 340 3.47 2.99 2.46
C PHE A 340 2.23 3.78 2.89
N ARG A 341 1.04 3.28 2.53
CA ARG A 341 -0.25 3.59 3.17
C ARG A 341 -0.61 2.44 4.10
N PHE A 342 -0.63 2.71 5.39
CA PHE A 342 -0.90 1.70 6.41
C PHE A 342 -2.42 1.60 6.65
N ASP A 343 -2.92 0.40 6.39
CA ASP A 343 -4.30 -0.01 6.65
C ASP A 343 -4.62 -0.06 8.15
N LEU A 344 -5.80 0.45 8.54
CA LEU A 344 -6.27 0.54 9.94
C LEU A 344 -5.15 0.87 10.95
N ALA A 345 -4.33 1.88 10.64
CA ALA A 345 -3.03 2.08 11.28
C ALA A 345 -3.10 2.37 12.79
N SER A 346 -4.28 2.70 13.33
CA SER A 346 -4.51 2.82 14.78
C SER A 346 -4.43 1.49 15.52
N ALA A 347 -4.66 0.35 14.88
CA ALA A 347 -4.48 -0.97 15.48
C ALA A 347 -3.00 -1.26 15.81
N LEU A 348 -2.06 -0.72 15.03
CA LEU A 348 -0.61 -0.79 15.27
C LEU A 348 -0.14 0.10 16.44
N ALA A 349 -1.06 0.84 17.05
CA ALA A 349 -0.85 1.70 18.22
C ALA A 349 -1.34 1.06 19.54
N ARG A 350 -1.79 -0.20 19.50
CA ARG A 350 -2.45 -0.90 20.62
C ARG A 350 -1.58 -1.97 21.25
N GLU A 351 -0.84 -1.60 22.30
CA GLU A 351 -0.17 -2.56 23.16
C GLU A 351 -1.19 -3.22 24.12
N PHE A 352 -1.99 -2.39 24.80
CA PHE A 352 -3.07 -2.80 25.71
C PHE A 352 -4.46 -2.44 25.14
N TYR A 353 -5.41 -2.05 26.00
CA TYR A 353 -6.77 -1.67 25.59
C TYR A 353 -6.85 -0.26 24.95
N GLU A 354 -5.95 0.63 25.33
CA GLU A 354 -5.88 2.02 24.82
C GLU A 354 -4.95 2.14 23.60
N VAL A 355 -5.15 3.20 22.82
CA VAL A 355 -4.26 3.61 21.73
C VAL A 355 -3.27 4.65 22.27
N ASP A 356 -2.00 4.28 22.39
CA ASP A 356 -0.93 5.22 22.74
C ASP A 356 -0.24 5.74 21.47
N ARG A 357 0.13 7.04 21.48
CA ARG A 357 0.98 7.63 20.43
C ARG A 357 2.43 7.17 20.53
N LEU A 358 2.81 6.52 21.64
CA LEU A 358 4.16 6.03 21.96
C LEU A 358 4.26 4.50 21.84
N SER A 359 3.47 3.83 20.99
CA SER A 359 3.66 2.39 20.75
C SER A 359 5.06 2.11 20.23
N ALA A 360 5.64 0.99 20.66
CA ALA A 360 6.99 0.56 20.26
C ALA A 360 7.15 0.49 18.73
N PHE A 361 6.08 0.14 18.00
CA PHE A 361 6.05 0.19 16.54
C PHE A 361 6.34 1.60 15.99
N PHE A 362 5.67 2.64 16.49
CA PHE A 362 5.89 4.01 16.01
C PHE A 362 7.26 4.55 16.41
N GLU A 363 7.75 4.23 17.61
CA GLU A 363 9.12 4.61 18.00
C GLU A 363 10.16 3.95 17.09
N LEU A 364 10.02 2.65 16.81
CA LEU A 364 10.90 1.89 15.90
C LEU A 364 10.88 2.46 14.48
N VAL A 365 9.71 2.75 13.91
CA VAL A 365 9.58 3.39 12.58
C VAL A 365 10.23 4.78 12.57
N GLN A 366 10.01 5.59 13.60
CA GLN A 366 10.49 6.98 13.64
C GLN A 366 12.03 7.07 13.74
N GLN A 367 12.68 6.11 14.41
CA GLN A 367 14.15 6.06 14.52
C GLN A 367 14.85 5.33 13.37
N ASP A 368 14.15 4.50 12.59
CA ASP A 368 14.77 3.61 11.62
C ASP A 368 15.43 4.38 10.46
N PRO A 369 16.71 4.14 10.14
CA PRO A 369 17.46 4.93 9.15
C PRO A 369 17.02 4.68 7.69
N VAL A 370 16.16 3.69 7.44
CA VAL A 370 15.57 3.39 6.13
C VAL A 370 14.10 3.83 6.11
N VAL A 371 13.28 3.32 7.03
CA VAL A 371 11.82 3.49 7.00
C VAL A 371 11.41 4.94 7.32
N SER A 372 12.15 5.67 8.15
CA SER A 372 11.89 7.11 8.40
C SER A 372 12.20 8.03 7.20
N GLN A 373 12.76 7.49 6.10
CA GLN A 373 13.19 8.25 4.93
C GLN A 373 12.21 8.12 3.73
N VAL A 374 11.20 7.26 3.82
CA VAL A 374 10.17 7.04 2.80
C VAL A 374 8.85 7.75 3.15
N LYS A 375 7.84 7.70 2.27
CA LYS A 375 6.52 8.24 2.59
C LYS A 375 5.79 7.34 3.57
N LEU A 376 5.23 7.93 4.62
CA LEU A 376 4.40 7.26 5.62
C LEU A 376 3.02 7.91 5.62
N ILE A 377 2.02 7.17 5.15
CA ILE A 377 0.61 7.54 5.12
C ILE A 377 -0.11 6.60 6.07
N ALA A 378 -0.88 7.13 7.02
CA ALA A 378 -1.76 6.35 7.88
C ALA A 378 -3.21 6.46 7.40
N GLU A 379 -3.94 5.36 7.49
CA GLU A 379 -5.37 5.41 7.80
C GLU A 379 -5.54 5.62 9.31
N PRO A 380 -5.97 6.80 9.77
CA PRO A 380 -5.92 7.17 11.18
C PRO A 380 -7.16 6.74 11.98
N TRP A 381 -7.64 5.51 11.75
CA TRP A 381 -8.69 4.89 12.55
C TRP A 381 -8.53 3.36 12.59
N ASP A 382 -9.24 2.73 13.55
CA ASP A 382 -9.54 1.31 13.59
C ASP A 382 -10.99 1.11 14.11
N VAL A 383 -11.53 -0.10 14.06
CA VAL A 383 -12.93 -0.37 14.48
C VAL A 383 -13.09 -0.54 16.00
N GLY A 384 -11.99 -0.60 16.74
CA GLY A 384 -11.99 -0.79 18.19
C GLY A 384 -12.36 0.47 18.97
N PRO A 385 -12.73 0.34 20.27
CA PRO A 385 -12.97 1.49 21.14
C PRO A 385 -11.78 2.45 21.16
N GLY A 386 -12.04 3.74 20.95
CA GLY A 386 -10.99 4.77 20.87
C GLY A 386 -10.15 4.77 19.59
N GLY A 387 -10.51 3.96 18.57
CA GLY A 387 -9.73 3.79 17.35
C GLY A 387 -9.55 5.05 16.51
N TYR A 388 -10.46 6.04 16.56
CA TYR A 388 -10.39 7.23 15.70
C TYR A 388 -9.31 8.24 16.16
N GLN A 389 -8.20 8.32 15.41
CA GLN A 389 -6.97 9.02 15.77
C GLN A 389 -6.55 10.11 14.75
N VAL A 390 -7.49 10.66 13.98
CA VAL A 390 -7.22 11.78 13.04
C VAL A 390 -6.58 12.96 13.77
N GLY A 391 -5.43 13.41 13.29
CA GLY A 391 -4.59 14.47 13.86
C GLY A 391 -3.57 13.97 14.91
N ASN A 392 -3.62 12.70 15.31
CA ASN A 392 -2.89 12.21 16.49
C ASN A 392 -1.57 11.47 16.18
N PHE A 393 -1.32 11.07 14.94
CA PHE A 393 -0.12 10.30 14.56
C PHE A 393 1.20 11.08 14.75
N PRO A 394 2.36 10.38 14.86
CA PRO A 394 3.66 11.01 15.10
C PRO A 394 4.09 12.00 14.00
N PRO A 395 4.99 12.97 14.28
CA PRO A 395 5.23 14.11 13.39
C PRO A 395 5.75 13.82 11.96
N GLN A 396 6.31 12.62 11.71
CA GLN A 396 6.73 12.19 10.37
C GLN A 396 5.54 11.73 9.49
N TRP A 397 4.42 11.35 10.10
CA TRP A 397 3.30 10.72 9.41
C TRP A 397 2.36 11.73 8.75
N THR A 398 1.93 11.37 7.55
CA THR A 398 0.78 11.95 6.85
C THR A 398 -0.45 11.06 7.04
N GLU A 399 -1.66 11.59 6.89
CA GLU A 399 -2.90 10.89 7.22
C GLU A 399 -3.97 11.06 6.15
N TRP A 400 -4.72 10.01 5.85
CA TRP A 400 -5.99 10.07 5.13
C TRP A 400 -7.00 10.95 5.88
N ASN A 401 -7.30 12.14 5.36
CA ASN A 401 -8.17 13.09 6.03
C ASN A 401 -9.66 12.79 5.76
N GLY A 402 -10.21 11.82 6.50
CA GLY A 402 -11.64 11.49 6.46
C GLY A 402 -12.56 12.68 6.74
N LYS A 403 -12.14 13.67 7.55
CA LYS A 403 -12.92 14.90 7.74
C LYS A 403 -12.95 15.77 6.48
N TYR A 404 -11.89 15.80 5.67
CA TYR A 404 -11.87 16.51 4.38
C TYR A 404 -12.89 15.86 3.43
N ARG A 405 -12.80 14.53 3.27
CA ARG A 405 -13.75 13.72 2.47
C ARG A 405 -15.19 14.07 2.82
N ASP A 406 -15.54 13.94 4.10
CA ASP A 406 -16.89 14.14 4.60
C ASP A 406 -17.39 15.58 4.46
N THR A 407 -16.58 16.58 4.85
CA THR A 407 -16.95 18.00 4.78
C THR A 407 -17.14 18.46 3.33
N VAL A 408 -16.31 17.98 2.41
CA VAL A 408 -16.40 18.35 0.99
C VAL A 408 -17.63 17.69 0.34
N ARG A 409 -17.94 16.42 0.67
CA ARG A 409 -19.19 15.77 0.28
C ARG A 409 -20.41 16.56 0.78
N ASP A 410 -20.47 16.86 2.07
CA ASP A 410 -21.52 17.66 2.72
C ASP A 410 -21.73 19.03 2.05
N PHE A 411 -20.65 19.79 1.83
CA PHE A 411 -20.70 21.11 1.22
C PHE A 411 -21.27 21.08 -0.20
N TRP A 412 -20.94 20.06 -1.01
CA TRP A 412 -21.43 19.95 -2.39
C TRP A 412 -22.84 19.36 -2.51
N ARG A 413 -23.28 18.47 -1.58
CA ARG A 413 -24.70 18.04 -1.51
C ARG A 413 -25.62 19.10 -0.91
N GLY A 414 -25.06 20.15 -0.29
CA GLY A 414 -25.78 21.34 0.16
C GLY A 414 -26.15 21.37 1.64
N GLU A 415 -25.43 20.62 2.48
CA GLU A 415 -25.69 20.61 3.93
C GLU A 415 -25.52 22.01 4.56
N PRO A 416 -26.48 22.47 5.40
CA PRO A 416 -26.41 23.78 6.06
C PRO A 416 -25.18 23.96 6.95
N SER A 417 -24.80 25.23 7.18
CA SER A 417 -23.73 25.64 8.11
C SER A 417 -22.30 25.13 7.82
N SER A 418 -22.10 24.35 6.74
CA SER A 418 -20.84 23.70 6.35
C SER A 418 -19.68 24.65 6.00
N ILE A 419 -19.92 25.93 5.71
CA ILE A 419 -18.92 26.86 5.17
C ILE A 419 -17.70 27.11 6.08
N GLY A 420 -17.88 27.06 7.40
CA GLY A 420 -16.78 27.26 8.36
C GLY A 420 -15.80 26.08 8.36
N GLU A 421 -16.33 24.86 8.47
CA GLU A 421 -15.54 23.63 8.44
C GLU A 421 -14.91 23.41 7.05
N PHE A 422 -15.64 23.73 5.98
CA PHE A 422 -15.13 23.70 4.60
C PHE A 422 -13.93 24.64 4.42
N ALA A 423 -13.95 25.84 5.02
CA ALA A 423 -12.81 26.74 4.98
C ALA A 423 -11.58 26.11 5.65
N SER A 424 -11.72 25.54 6.85
CA SER A 424 -10.65 24.84 7.56
C SER A 424 -10.06 23.68 6.73
N ARG A 425 -10.92 22.87 6.10
CA ARG A 425 -10.50 21.78 5.20
C ARG A 425 -9.75 22.28 3.97
N LEU A 426 -10.25 23.35 3.32
CA LEU A 426 -9.66 23.93 2.12
C LEU A 426 -8.29 24.58 2.39
N THR A 427 -8.04 25.05 3.62
CA THR A 427 -6.74 25.60 4.06
C THR A 427 -5.84 24.57 4.76
N GLY A 428 -6.03 23.27 4.48
CA GLY A 428 -5.11 22.22 4.93
C GLY A 428 -5.32 21.70 6.35
N SER A 429 -6.51 21.92 6.94
CA SER A 429 -6.92 21.39 8.25
C SER A 429 -5.94 21.68 9.40
N ALA A 430 -5.55 22.95 9.54
CA ALA A 430 -4.67 23.41 10.62
C ALA A 430 -5.21 23.03 12.02
N ASP A 431 -6.53 22.97 12.19
CA ASP A 431 -7.20 22.51 13.42
C ASP A 431 -6.85 21.05 13.81
N LEU A 432 -6.53 20.21 12.83
CA LEU A 432 -6.08 18.83 13.05
C LEU A 432 -4.56 18.75 13.22
N TYR A 433 -3.78 19.48 12.42
CA TYR A 433 -2.35 19.23 12.24
C TYR A 433 -1.40 20.29 12.86
N GLU A 434 -1.82 21.54 13.04
CA GLU A 434 -0.94 22.62 13.55
C GLU A 434 -0.51 22.36 15.00
N HIS A 435 -1.38 21.73 15.81
CA HIS A 435 -1.10 21.44 17.23
C HIS A 435 0.09 20.49 17.42
N SER A 436 0.35 19.59 16.45
CA SER A 436 1.49 18.67 16.44
C SER A 436 2.69 19.23 15.65
N MET A 437 2.69 20.54 15.34
CA MET A 437 3.66 21.23 14.48
C MET A 437 3.75 20.66 13.05
N ARG A 438 2.81 19.80 12.65
CA ARG A 438 2.74 19.25 11.31
C ARG A 438 2.23 20.30 10.32
N ARG A 439 2.75 20.25 9.10
CA ARG A 439 2.42 21.17 8.00
C ARG A 439 1.20 20.65 7.22
N PRO A 440 0.55 21.47 6.37
CA PRO A 440 -0.59 21.05 5.55
C PRO A 440 -0.36 19.78 4.68
N VAL A 441 0.89 19.42 4.40
CA VAL A 441 1.26 18.15 3.73
C VAL A 441 0.97 16.89 4.55
N ALA A 442 0.70 17.01 5.86
CA ALA A 442 0.22 15.90 6.68
C ALA A 442 -1.22 15.49 6.38
N SER A 443 -1.97 16.32 5.64
CA SER A 443 -3.36 16.10 5.25
C SER A 443 -3.44 15.50 3.84
N ILE A 444 -3.60 14.19 3.73
CA ILE A 444 -3.93 13.54 2.45
C ILE A 444 -5.41 13.77 2.17
N ASN A 445 -5.70 14.72 1.28
CA ASN A 445 -7.05 15.20 0.97
C ASN A 445 -7.66 14.42 -0.20
N PHE A 446 -8.69 13.62 0.08
CA PHE A 446 -9.40 12.80 -0.90
C PHE A 446 -10.92 13.01 -0.83
N VAL A 447 -11.64 12.71 -1.91
CA VAL A 447 -13.12 12.78 -1.99
C VAL A 447 -13.74 11.38 -2.11
N THR A 448 -13.01 10.45 -2.72
CA THR A 448 -13.32 9.02 -2.89
C THR A 448 -12.02 8.24 -2.83
N ALA A 449 -12.09 6.99 -2.41
CA ALA A 449 -11.02 6.00 -2.40
C ALA A 449 -11.60 4.68 -2.97
N HIS A 450 -10.95 3.54 -2.78
CA HIS A 450 -11.58 2.22 -2.97
C HIS A 450 -12.81 2.02 -2.06
N ASP A 451 -12.81 2.64 -0.87
CA ASP A 451 -13.93 2.60 0.07
C ASP A 451 -15.18 3.35 -0.39
N GLY A 452 -16.27 2.59 -0.53
CA GLY A 452 -17.60 3.10 -0.83
C GLY A 452 -17.73 3.56 -2.29
N PHE A 453 -18.44 4.66 -2.52
CA PHE A 453 -18.73 5.12 -3.88
C PHE A 453 -17.53 5.71 -4.61
N THR A 454 -17.41 5.34 -5.89
CA THR A 454 -16.60 6.08 -6.87
C THR A 454 -17.13 7.51 -7.03
N LEU A 455 -16.31 8.40 -7.60
CA LEU A 455 -16.71 9.79 -7.84
C LEU A 455 -17.93 9.93 -8.76
N ARG A 456 -18.25 8.91 -9.58
CA ARG A 456 -19.46 8.87 -10.40
C ARG A 456 -20.68 8.49 -9.56
N ASP A 457 -20.53 7.49 -8.72
CA ASP A 457 -21.66 6.88 -8.01
C ASP A 457 -22.08 7.74 -6.81
N LEU A 458 -21.11 8.46 -6.22
CA LEU A 458 -21.31 9.54 -5.24
C LEU A 458 -22.27 10.64 -5.72
N VAL A 459 -22.44 10.81 -7.04
CA VAL A 459 -23.37 11.76 -7.67
C VAL A 459 -24.50 11.08 -8.48
N SER A 460 -24.64 9.76 -8.36
CA SER A 460 -25.64 8.95 -9.09
C SER A 460 -26.51 8.07 -8.18
N TYR A 461 -26.13 7.86 -6.92
CA TYR A 461 -26.83 7.00 -5.96
C TYR A 461 -26.94 7.68 -4.58
N ASN A 462 -28.06 7.51 -3.89
CA ASN A 462 -28.25 7.90 -2.50
C ASN A 462 -28.02 6.72 -1.56
N GLU A 463 -28.48 5.54 -1.96
CA GLU A 463 -28.40 4.30 -1.18
C GLU A 463 -27.30 3.40 -1.75
N LYS A 464 -26.73 2.50 -0.94
CA LYS A 464 -25.85 1.43 -1.41
C LYS A 464 -26.66 0.31 -2.09
N HIS A 465 -26.05 -0.37 -3.06
CA HIS A 465 -26.68 -1.44 -3.87
C HIS A 465 -25.71 -2.63 -3.93
N ASN A 466 -25.43 -3.21 -2.76
CA ASN A 466 -24.40 -4.23 -2.57
C ASN A 466 -24.94 -5.66 -2.67
N GLU A 467 -26.15 -5.88 -3.21
CA GLU A 467 -26.81 -7.19 -3.27
C GLU A 467 -25.96 -8.27 -3.97
N ALA A 468 -25.05 -7.87 -4.86
CA ALA A 468 -24.09 -8.75 -5.54
C ALA A 468 -23.08 -9.43 -4.59
N ASN A 469 -22.86 -8.90 -3.38
CA ASN A 469 -21.94 -9.44 -2.38
C ASN A 469 -22.56 -10.62 -1.60
N GLY A 470 -23.87 -10.86 -1.76
CA GLY A 470 -24.56 -11.98 -1.10
C GLY A 470 -24.64 -11.83 0.43
N GLU A 471 -24.92 -10.61 0.90
CA GLU A 471 -25.09 -10.25 2.32
C GLU A 471 -26.34 -9.40 2.56
N ASP A 472 -27.34 -9.52 1.67
CA ASP A 472 -28.62 -8.78 1.72
C ASP A 472 -28.44 -7.25 1.88
N ASN A 473 -27.36 -6.69 1.30
CA ASN A 473 -26.99 -5.27 1.35
C ASN A 473 -26.72 -4.73 2.78
N ASN A 474 -26.39 -5.62 3.73
CA ASN A 474 -25.99 -5.23 5.09
C ASN A 474 -24.55 -4.68 5.14
N ASP A 475 -23.68 -5.18 4.24
CA ASP A 475 -22.26 -4.86 4.13
C ASP A 475 -21.97 -3.43 3.64
N GLY A 476 -20.86 -2.84 4.07
CA GLY A 476 -20.42 -1.49 3.67
C GLY A 476 -21.15 -0.32 4.34
N GLU A 477 -20.53 0.87 4.27
CA GLU A 477 -21.04 2.12 4.87
C GLU A 477 -22.41 2.51 4.29
N SER A 478 -23.34 2.89 5.18
CA SER A 478 -24.71 3.33 4.86
C SER A 478 -24.86 4.87 4.88
N HIS A 479 -23.87 5.62 5.34
CA HIS A 479 -23.85 7.09 5.34
C HIS A 479 -22.81 7.66 4.36
N ASN A 480 -22.93 7.33 3.07
CA ASN A 480 -21.93 7.65 2.06
C ASN A 480 -21.81 9.17 1.74
N ARG A 481 -22.74 10.00 2.23
CA ARG A 481 -22.85 11.46 1.98
C ARG A 481 -22.94 11.81 0.47
N SER A 482 -23.60 10.96 -0.30
CA SER A 482 -23.81 11.13 -1.74
C SER A 482 -25.03 12.02 -2.04
N TRP A 483 -25.25 12.27 -3.34
CA TRP A 483 -26.51 12.83 -3.85
C TRP A 483 -26.76 12.43 -5.32
N ASN A 484 -27.79 11.63 -5.58
CA ASN A 484 -28.16 11.09 -6.89
C ASN A 484 -28.67 12.12 -7.94
N GLY A 485 -28.52 13.42 -7.71
CA GLY A 485 -29.02 14.46 -8.63
C GLY A 485 -30.55 14.51 -8.82
N GLY A 486 -31.31 13.69 -8.08
CA GLY A 486 -32.76 13.54 -8.18
C GLY A 486 -33.28 12.26 -8.84
N VAL A 487 -32.41 11.35 -9.32
CA VAL A 487 -32.81 10.02 -9.83
C VAL A 487 -31.76 8.98 -9.44
N GLU A 488 -32.19 7.88 -8.81
CA GLU A 488 -31.29 6.78 -8.45
C GLU A 488 -30.80 6.02 -9.68
N GLY A 489 -29.48 5.88 -9.80
CA GLY A 489 -28.82 5.06 -10.81
C GLY A 489 -28.70 5.68 -12.21
N THR A 490 -27.95 4.98 -13.07
CA THR A 490 -27.48 5.52 -14.34
C THR A 490 -28.56 5.70 -15.44
N ASP A 491 -29.74 5.09 -15.28
CA ASP A 491 -30.86 5.19 -16.22
C ASP A 491 -31.64 6.52 -16.14
N GLY A 492 -31.30 7.37 -15.16
CA GLY A 492 -31.77 8.74 -15.07
C GLY A 492 -31.36 9.60 -16.26
N ARG A 493 -32.10 9.51 -17.38
CA ARG A 493 -31.94 10.38 -18.56
C ARG A 493 -31.72 11.81 -18.10
N SER A 494 -30.56 12.39 -18.44
CA SER A 494 -30.06 13.69 -17.99
C SER A 494 -30.87 14.88 -18.53
N ARG A 495 -32.15 14.95 -18.15
CA ARG A 495 -33.14 16.00 -18.47
C ARG A 495 -32.88 17.27 -17.68
N GLY A 496 -31.69 17.83 -17.88
CA GLY A 496 -31.38 19.16 -17.40
C GLY A 496 -31.34 19.27 -15.88
N ALA A 497 -30.51 18.44 -15.25
CA ALA A 497 -29.72 18.89 -14.11
C ALA A 497 -28.82 20.05 -14.57
N ARG A 498 -29.44 21.20 -14.87
CA ARG A 498 -28.75 22.47 -14.92
C ARG A 498 -28.26 22.68 -13.51
N HIS A 499 -26.95 22.57 -13.29
CA HIS A 499 -26.34 23.38 -12.25
C HIS A 499 -26.94 24.79 -12.37
N PRO A 500 -27.55 25.38 -11.32
CA PRO A 500 -27.43 26.82 -11.17
C PRO A 500 -25.91 27.04 -11.22
N ARG A 501 -25.43 27.74 -12.27
CA ARG A 501 -23.98 27.84 -12.54
C ARG A 501 -23.30 28.35 -11.27
N ALA A 502 -22.68 27.44 -10.50
CA ALA A 502 -21.79 27.78 -9.40
C ALA A 502 -20.75 28.70 -10.03
N ALA A 503 -20.80 29.97 -9.64
CA ALA A 503 -20.53 31.03 -10.59
C ALA A 503 -19.15 30.83 -11.22
N ALA A 504 -19.09 30.85 -12.56
CA ALA A 504 -17.83 31.05 -13.22
C ALA A 504 -17.26 32.34 -12.62
N ALA A 505 -16.18 32.22 -11.85
CA ALA A 505 -15.60 33.30 -11.09
C ALA A 505 -14.92 34.29 -12.04
N GLN A 506 -15.76 35.03 -12.76
CA GLN A 506 -15.45 36.32 -13.30
C GLN A 506 -14.99 37.14 -12.10
N LEU A 507 -13.67 37.29 -11.98
CA LEU A 507 -13.02 38.28 -11.13
C LEU A 507 -13.51 39.65 -11.57
N HIS A 508 -14.67 40.04 -11.05
CA HIS A 508 -15.33 41.28 -11.39
C HIS A 508 -14.51 42.40 -10.76
N ARG A 509 -13.97 43.24 -11.66
CA ARG A 509 -13.13 44.38 -11.36
C ARG A 509 -13.67 45.20 -10.18
N ASP A 510 -12.76 45.54 -9.28
CA ASP A 510 -12.73 46.76 -8.47
C ASP A 510 -14.08 47.33 -7.98
N PRO A 511 -14.57 46.93 -6.79
CA PRO A 511 -15.49 47.79 -6.04
C PRO A 511 -14.76 49.10 -5.66
N PRO A 512 -15.44 50.27 -5.74
CA PRO A 512 -14.79 51.56 -5.56
C PRO A 512 -14.42 51.85 -4.09
N ALA A 513 -13.39 52.67 -3.89
CA ALA A 513 -12.96 53.09 -2.58
C ALA A 513 -14.00 53.98 -1.86
N LEU A 514 -14.27 53.66 -0.59
CA LEU A 514 -14.93 54.54 0.38
C LEU A 514 -14.04 54.69 1.61
N ALA A 515 -13.99 55.90 2.18
CA ALA A 515 -13.00 56.28 3.18
C ALA A 515 -13.61 56.43 4.59
N GLY A 516 -12.98 55.81 5.59
CA GLY A 516 -13.32 55.93 7.01
C GLY A 516 -12.13 55.55 7.89
N ARG A 517 -11.59 56.51 8.63
CA ARG A 517 -10.43 56.41 9.55
C ARG A 517 -10.88 56.11 11.00
N PRO A 518 -9.99 55.77 11.97
CA PRO A 518 -8.65 55.18 11.90
C PRO A 518 -8.44 54.05 12.97
N ASP A 519 -7.18 53.83 13.39
CA ASP A 519 -6.74 53.28 14.70
C ASP A 519 -6.67 51.75 14.95
N ALA A 520 -5.64 51.12 14.36
CA ALA A 520 -4.73 50.21 15.08
C ALA A 520 -3.39 50.06 14.32
N ALA A 521 -2.28 49.83 15.04
CA ALA A 521 -0.93 49.80 14.44
C ALA A 521 -0.56 48.45 13.77
N PRO A 522 0.17 48.45 12.63
CA PRO A 522 0.47 47.22 11.90
C PRO A 522 1.65 46.43 12.48
N ARG A 523 1.40 45.20 12.93
CA ARG A 523 2.47 44.21 13.14
C ARG A 523 2.85 43.55 11.81
N ARG A 524 4.02 43.90 11.27
CA ARG A 524 4.62 43.16 10.15
C ARG A 524 4.99 41.74 10.61
N ARG A 525 4.42 40.71 9.98
CA ARG A 525 5.06 39.40 9.83
C ARG A 525 5.42 39.24 8.35
N THR A 526 6.71 39.13 8.07
CA THR A 526 7.23 38.77 6.74
C THR A 526 7.50 37.28 6.72
N GLY A 527 6.65 36.53 6.01
CA GLY A 527 6.80 35.11 5.73
C GLY A 527 5.99 34.77 4.47
N PRO A 528 6.33 33.69 3.75
CA PRO A 528 5.56 33.25 2.58
C PRO A 528 4.15 32.80 2.99
N ASP A 529 3.18 33.04 2.12
CA ASP A 529 1.78 32.68 2.34
C ASP A 529 1.57 31.16 2.29
N ALA A 530 0.94 30.60 3.32
CA ALA A 530 0.68 29.16 3.42
C ALA A 530 -0.37 28.67 2.41
N GLY A 531 -1.31 29.52 1.99
CA GLY A 531 -2.39 29.16 1.08
C GLY A 531 -1.92 28.74 -0.33
N GLY A 532 -0.68 29.07 -0.70
CA GLY A 532 -0.10 28.71 -2.00
C GLY A 532 0.29 27.24 -2.16
N GLN A 533 0.43 26.46 -1.07
CA GLN A 533 1.03 25.12 -1.13
C GLN A 533 0.05 23.96 -1.44
N GLN A 534 -1.25 24.24 -1.60
CA GLN A 534 -2.27 23.21 -1.89
C GLN A 534 -3.14 23.52 -3.13
N GLN A 535 -2.93 24.64 -3.84
CA GLN A 535 -3.79 25.04 -4.97
C GLN A 535 -3.32 24.51 -6.33
N HIS A 536 -3.14 23.19 -6.43
CA HIS A 536 -2.95 22.47 -7.70
C HIS A 536 -4.07 21.46 -7.94
N LEU A 537 -5.28 22.00 -8.16
CA LEU A 537 -6.35 21.25 -8.83
C LEU A 537 -5.84 20.77 -10.19
N LEU A 538 -5.90 19.45 -10.42
CA LEU A 538 -5.47 18.81 -11.67
C LEU A 538 -5.98 19.56 -12.92
N PRO A 539 -5.10 19.92 -13.87
CA PRO A 539 -5.52 20.39 -15.19
C PRO A 539 -6.45 19.40 -15.90
N GLY A 540 -6.30 18.10 -15.60
CA GLY A 540 -7.19 17.02 -16.01
C GLY A 540 -8.61 17.14 -15.45
N LEU A 541 -8.80 17.35 -14.14
CA LEU A 541 -10.12 17.37 -13.48
C LEU A 541 -11.07 18.39 -14.12
N ARG A 542 -10.57 19.60 -14.40
CA ARG A 542 -11.36 20.67 -15.04
C ARG A 542 -11.79 20.33 -16.47
N THR A 543 -11.09 19.39 -17.11
CA THR A 543 -11.34 18.90 -18.47
C THR A 543 -12.24 17.66 -18.46
N GLN A 544 -12.04 16.73 -17.51
CA GLN A 544 -12.86 15.54 -17.30
C GLN A 544 -14.28 15.90 -16.83
N LEU A 545 -14.43 16.83 -15.88
CA LEU A 545 -15.74 17.40 -15.51
C LEU A 545 -16.43 18.14 -16.67
N GLY A 546 -15.67 18.61 -17.66
CA GLY A 546 -16.20 19.17 -18.91
C GLY A 546 -16.65 18.10 -19.90
N ALA A 547 -15.90 17.00 -20.02
CA ALA A 547 -16.17 15.90 -20.94
C ALA A 547 -17.36 15.02 -20.48
N LEU A 548 -17.47 14.73 -19.18
CA LEU A 548 -18.58 13.97 -18.60
C LEU A 548 -19.96 14.63 -18.82
N GLY A 549 -19.99 15.92 -19.15
CA GLY A 549 -21.21 16.65 -19.52
C GLY A 549 -21.53 16.67 -21.02
N GLN A 550 -20.68 16.11 -21.90
CA GLN A 550 -20.85 16.14 -23.35
C GLN A 550 -20.26 14.90 -24.04
N ASP A 551 -21.02 13.80 -24.11
CA ASP A 551 -20.86 12.88 -25.22
C ASP A 551 -22.17 12.18 -25.65
N GLY A 552 -22.29 11.93 -26.95
CA GLY A 552 -23.41 11.21 -27.57
C GLY A 552 -24.52 12.07 -28.24
N PRO A 553 -24.92 11.76 -29.49
CA PRO A 553 -24.11 11.15 -30.54
C PRO A 553 -24.28 11.83 -31.93
N ALA A 554 -23.19 12.04 -32.66
CA ALA A 554 -23.19 12.08 -34.14
C ALA A 554 -21.76 12.16 -34.71
N ALA A 555 -21.53 11.48 -35.83
CA ALA A 555 -20.31 11.63 -36.61
C ALA A 555 -20.34 12.85 -37.55
N ALA A 556 -19.14 13.28 -37.96
CA ALA A 556 -18.83 14.17 -39.09
C ALA A 556 -19.30 15.64 -39.04
N ARG A 557 -18.31 16.55 -39.01
CA ARG A 557 -18.05 17.46 -40.16
C ARG A 557 -16.65 18.08 -40.15
N ILE A 558 -16.20 18.48 -41.34
CA ILE A 558 -14.83 18.89 -41.67
C ILE A 558 -14.69 20.43 -41.70
N HIS A 559 -13.54 20.94 -41.26
CA HIS A 559 -12.96 22.29 -41.43
C HIS A 559 -13.86 23.55 -41.51
N ARG A 560 -13.60 24.53 -40.62
CA ARG A 560 -13.04 25.89 -40.93
C ARG A 560 -13.31 26.86 -39.76
N GLY A 561 -12.33 27.71 -39.38
CA GLY A 561 -12.59 28.80 -38.42
C GLY A 561 -11.33 29.53 -37.89
N ARG A 562 -10.99 30.67 -38.50
CA ARG A 562 -9.81 31.52 -38.18
C ARG A 562 -9.72 31.97 -36.71
N GLN A 563 -8.50 32.07 -36.18
CA GLN A 563 -8.16 32.91 -35.01
C GLN A 563 -8.30 34.42 -35.34
N PRO A 564 -8.69 35.26 -34.36
CA PRO A 564 -8.37 36.69 -34.33
C PRO A 564 -7.06 36.98 -33.52
N PRO A 565 -6.34 38.08 -33.80
CA PRO A 565 -5.00 38.33 -33.25
C PRO A 565 -4.99 39.09 -31.92
N ALA A 566 -3.89 38.96 -31.15
CA ALA A 566 -3.64 39.74 -29.94
C ALA A 566 -3.23 41.20 -30.23
N VAL A 567 -3.64 42.12 -29.36
CA VAL A 567 -3.35 43.56 -29.46
C VAL A 567 -2.01 43.91 -28.81
N ARG A 568 -1.22 44.77 -29.45
CA ARG A 568 0.05 45.31 -28.91
C ARG A 568 -0.17 46.52 -28.00
N ALA A 569 0.66 46.65 -26.96
CA ALA A 569 0.90 47.92 -26.27
C ALA A 569 1.97 48.76 -27.02
N PRO A 570 1.92 50.11 -26.98
CA PRO A 570 2.88 50.97 -27.70
C PRO A 570 4.05 51.49 -26.83
N HIS A 571 5.27 51.47 -27.42
CA HIS A 571 6.31 52.53 -27.50
C HIS A 571 6.75 53.38 -26.26
N VAL A 572 7.98 53.93 -26.12
CA VAL A 572 9.37 53.88 -26.71
C VAL A 572 10.19 54.98 -25.94
N PRO A 573 11.52 55.30 -26.10
CA PRO A 573 12.57 54.78 -26.98
C PRO A 573 13.82 54.09 -26.31
N PRO A 574 15.06 54.66 -26.13
CA PRO A 574 16.25 53.92 -26.63
C PRO A 574 17.56 53.90 -25.80
N SER A 575 18.50 53.06 -26.28
CA SER A 575 19.97 53.09 -26.07
C SER A 575 20.53 52.80 -24.66
N ALA A 576 21.72 52.22 -24.50
CA ALA A 576 22.86 52.14 -25.44
C ALA A 576 23.42 50.73 -25.72
N VAL A 577 24.28 50.64 -26.75
CA VAL A 577 24.98 49.42 -27.21
C VAL A 577 26.44 49.48 -26.78
N LEU A 578 27.04 48.38 -26.30
CA LEU A 578 28.49 48.17 -26.40
C LEU A 578 28.94 46.68 -26.29
N ARG A 579 29.15 46.07 -27.48
CA ARG A 579 30.19 45.08 -27.91
C ARG A 579 30.63 43.88 -27.01
N ARG A 580 31.26 42.91 -27.66
CA ARG A 580 31.63 41.56 -27.17
C ARG A 580 33.12 41.26 -27.48
N ALA A 581 33.65 40.16 -26.93
CA ALA A 581 34.93 39.49 -27.25
C ALA A 581 36.19 40.04 -26.52
N PRO A 582 37.31 39.28 -26.41
CA PRO A 582 37.59 37.96 -27.00
C PRO A 582 38.05 36.83 -26.03
N ARG A 583 38.29 35.63 -26.58
CA ARG A 583 39.00 34.51 -25.92
C ARG A 583 40.53 34.72 -25.96
N ALA A 584 41.25 34.09 -25.02
CA ALA A 584 42.71 33.92 -25.01
C ALA A 584 43.10 32.43 -24.75
N PRO A 585 44.34 31.97 -25.03
CA PRO A 585 44.54 30.62 -25.58
C PRO A 585 45.30 29.58 -24.72
N ARG A 586 45.30 28.34 -25.20
CA ARG A 586 46.05 27.17 -24.68
C ARG A 586 47.58 27.34 -24.71
N ARG A 587 48.24 26.89 -23.64
CA ARG A 587 49.58 26.23 -23.58
C ARG A 587 49.49 25.14 -22.49
N GLY A 588 50.26 24.05 -22.48
CA GLY A 588 51.26 23.54 -23.44
C GLY A 588 51.66 22.10 -23.04
N ARG A 589 52.19 21.32 -23.99
CA ARG A 589 52.49 19.87 -23.85
C ARG A 589 53.44 19.53 -22.68
N GLY A 590 53.19 18.38 -22.04
CA GLY A 590 54.20 17.56 -21.35
C GLY A 590 53.85 16.08 -21.56
N ALA A 591 54.82 15.23 -21.89
CA ALA A 591 54.57 13.83 -22.25
C ALA A 591 55.73 12.89 -21.87
N ALA A 592 55.47 12.01 -20.89
CA ALA A 592 56.21 10.79 -20.53
C ALA A 592 55.33 10.02 -19.50
N GLY A 593 55.41 8.70 -19.33
CA GLY A 593 56.14 7.71 -20.14
C GLY A 593 56.26 6.34 -19.45
N HIS A 594 55.67 5.30 -20.06
CA HIS A 594 55.93 3.85 -19.87
C HIS A 594 55.62 3.10 -18.56
N ARG A 595 55.02 1.91 -18.79
CA ARG A 595 55.09 0.62 -18.03
C ARG A 595 54.36 0.56 -16.67
N VAL A 596 53.55 -0.44 -16.31
CA VAL A 596 53.34 -1.89 -16.64
C VAL A 596 53.90 -2.85 -15.57
N ALA A 597 53.02 -3.78 -15.16
CA ALA A 597 53.21 -5.03 -14.40
C ALA A 597 53.13 -5.01 -12.85
N ARG A 598 52.18 -5.83 -12.34
CA ARG A 598 52.29 -6.90 -11.30
C ARG A 598 53.30 -6.69 -10.15
N HIS A 599 52.98 -6.95 -8.87
CA HIS A 599 52.30 -8.15 -8.34
C HIS A 599 51.75 -7.93 -6.92
N VAL A 600 50.70 -8.70 -6.58
CA VAL A 600 50.52 -9.48 -5.32
C VAL A 600 51.26 -8.99 -4.06
N ARG A 601 50.49 -8.51 -3.09
CA ARG A 601 50.16 -9.28 -1.87
C ARG A 601 48.76 -8.94 -1.40
#